data_AF-A0AAD3CWC8-F1
#
_entry.id   AF-A0AAD3CWC8-F1
#
_cell.length_a   1.000
_cell.length_b   1.000
_cell.length_c   1.000
_cell.angle_alpha   90.00
_cell.angle_beta   90.00
_cell.angle_gamma   90.00
#
_symmetry.space_group_name_H-M   'P 1'
#
loop_
_entity.id
_entity.type
_entity.pdbx_description
1 polymer ?
#
loop_
_entity_poly.entity_id
_entity_poly.type
_entity_poly.pdbx_seq_one_letter_code
_entity_poly.pdbx_strand_id
1 'polypeptide(L)'
;MLSKALLALLSVTSSFTNAQEQSSPHPLKAKRDEDVILRTSKNEGMKKLRNVTRNMKQRIYNGVDVPNDTYPWFALPVDYYGYWQGCGGTLISSQYILTAAHCFFDDRGAYTNDSEYYYVGTLCMDSANCGQYEEFRAVESTTRLETH
;
A
#
# COMPACT_ATOMS: atom_id res chain seq x y z
N MET A 1 6.05 31.07 0.54
CA MET A 1 6.52 29.78 1.07
C MET A 1 5.31 28.86 1.06
N LEU A 2 5.25 27.88 0.15
CA LEU A 2 4.15 26.91 0.17
C LEU A 2 4.40 25.95 1.33
N SER A 3 3.46 25.91 2.28
CA SER A 3 3.38 24.90 3.32
C SER A 3 3.50 23.52 2.66
N LYS A 4 4.59 22.81 2.93
CA LYS A 4 4.78 21.44 2.44
C LYS A 4 4.11 20.53 3.45
N ALA A 5 2.87 20.12 3.18
CA ALA A 5 2.27 19.04 3.94
C ALA A 5 3.17 17.80 3.85
N LEU A 6 3.63 17.30 5.00
CA LEU A 6 4.44 16.09 5.06
C LEU A 6 3.56 14.85 5.19
N LEU A 7 2.40 14.99 5.85
CA LEU A 7 1.55 13.88 6.27
C LEU A 7 0.09 14.08 5.85
N ALA A 8 -0.61 12.96 5.72
CA ALA A 8 -2.05 12.89 5.56
C ALA A 8 -2.64 11.99 6.65
N LEU A 9 -3.77 12.44 7.21
CA LEU A 9 -4.58 11.69 8.16
C LEU A 9 -5.83 11.17 7.44
N LEU A 10 -6.02 9.86 7.45
CA LEU A 10 -7.14 9.21 6.80
C LEU A 10 -8.14 8.75 7.85
N SER A 11 -9.41 9.15 7.72
CA SER A 11 -10.52 8.52 8.44
C SER A 11 -10.84 7.21 7.73
N VAL A 12 -10.95 6.13 8.49
CA VAL A 12 -11.32 4.82 7.96
C VAL A 12 -12.45 4.20 8.77
N THR A 13 -13.17 3.27 8.15
CA THR A 13 -14.20 2.47 8.83
C THR A 13 -13.60 1.76 10.04
N SER A 14 -14.38 1.52 11.10
CA SER A 14 -13.96 0.77 12.30
C SER A 14 -13.81 -0.74 12.03
N SER A 15 -13.19 -1.50 12.96
CA SER A 15 -12.96 -2.94 12.76
C SER A 15 -14.31 -3.62 12.64
N PHE A 16 -14.51 -4.44 11.61
CA PHE A 16 -15.67 -5.31 11.54
C PHE A 16 -15.58 -6.33 12.68
N THR A 17 -16.53 -6.29 13.62
CA THR A 17 -16.59 -7.23 14.74
C THR A 17 -17.14 -8.61 14.33
N ASN A 18 -17.58 -8.78 13.08
CA ASN A 18 -18.21 -10.00 12.60
C ASN A 18 -17.33 -10.73 11.57
N ALA A 19 -16.98 -11.98 11.89
CA ALA A 19 -16.11 -12.84 11.09
C ALA A 19 -16.67 -13.22 9.70
N GLN A 20 -17.93 -12.90 9.41
CA GLN A 20 -18.55 -13.16 8.10
C GLN A 20 -18.42 -11.98 7.11
N GLU A 21 -17.86 -10.85 7.53
CA GLU A 21 -17.66 -9.63 6.72
C GLU A 21 -16.18 -9.20 6.73
N GLN A 22 -15.28 -10.16 6.97
CA GLN A 22 -13.83 -9.99 7.01
C GLN A 22 -13.13 -10.36 5.70
N SER A 23 -13.85 -10.90 4.72
CA SER A 23 -13.28 -11.11 3.39
C SER A 23 -13.20 -9.78 2.66
N SER A 24 -11.98 -9.30 2.42
CA SER A 24 -11.78 -8.20 1.48
C SER A 24 -12.51 -8.47 0.16
N PRO A 25 -13.19 -7.49 -0.44
CA PRO A 25 -13.88 -7.68 -1.72
C PRO A 25 -12.93 -8.09 -2.85
N HIS A 26 -11.62 -7.86 -2.71
CA HIS A 26 -10.62 -8.16 -3.73
C HIS A 26 -9.33 -8.68 -3.10
N PRO A 27 -8.84 -9.89 -3.43
CA PRO A 27 -7.59 -10.40 -2.88
C PRO A 27 -6.42 -9.45 -3.18
N LEU A 28 -5.48 -9.33 -2.23
CA LEU A 28 -4.25 -8.56 -2.42
C LEU A 28 -3.51 -9.05 -3.67
N LYS A 29 -3.14 -8.12 -4.55
CA LYS A 29 -2.37 -8.41 -5.76
C LYS A 29 -1.03 -7.73 -5.70
N ALA A 30 0.01 -8.48 -6.04
CA ALA A 30 1.32 -7.91 -6.37
C ALA A 30 1.16 -6.87 -7.49
N LYS A 31 2.04 -5.85 -7.49
CA LYS A 31 2.00 -4.69 -8.41
C LYS A 31 1.58 -5.07 -9.83
N ARG A 32 0.86 -4.15 -10.49
CA ARG A 32 0.43 -4.21 -11.90
C ARG A 32 1.56 -4.47 -12.94
N ASP A 33 2.82 -4.54 -12.52
CA ASP A 33 4.01 -4.60 -13.38
C ASP A 33 4.48 -6.03 -13.74
N GLU A 34 4.22 -7.07 -12.93
CA GLU A 34 4.68 -8.43 -13.28
C GLU A 34 3.97 -8.98 -14.54
N ASP A 35 2.70 -8.67 -14.73
CA ASP A 35 1.95 -9.05 -15.94
C ASP A 35 2.43 -8.29 -17.20
N VAL A 36 3.01 -7.11 -17.04
CA VAL A 36 3.53 -6.30 -18.15
C VAL A 36 4.87 -6.82 -18.62
N ILE A 37 5.77 -7.20 -17.70
CA ILE A 37 7.11 -7.73 -18.03
C ILE A 37 7.01 -9.05 -18.80
N LEU A 38 6.09 -9.94 -18.43
CA LEU A 38 5.91 -11.23 -19.10
C LEU A 38 5.31 -11.10 -20.51
N ARG A 39 4.40 -10.15 -20.73
CA ARG A 39 3.76 -9.92 -22.03
C ARG A 39 4.69 -9.25 -23.04
N THR A 40 5.57 -8.39 -22.56
CA THR A 40 6.42 -7.56 -23.40
C THR A 40 7.76 -8.22 -23.77
N SER A 41 8.16 -9.30 -23.08
CA SER A 41 9.38 -10.09 -23.35
C SER A 41 9.50 -10.75 -24.74
N LYS A 42 8.53 -10.56 -25.67
CA LYS A 42 8.56 -11.16 -27.01
C LYS A 42 9.32 -10.35 -28.06
N ASN A 43 9.75 -9.12 -27.78
CA ASN A 43 10.56 -8.33 -28.72
C ASN A 43 12.03 -8.20 -28.28
N GLU A 44 12.95 -8.22 -29.26
CA GLU A 44 14.40 -8.19 -29.04
C GLU A 44 14.87 -6.90 -28.31
N GLY A 45 14.14 -5.79 -28.46
CA GLY A 45 14.38 -4.54 -27.72
C GLY A 45 14.24 -4.69 -26.21
N MET A 46 13.32 -5.53 -25.73
CA MET A 46 13.10 -5.75 -24.29
C MET A 46 13.96 -6.84 -23.66
N LYS A 47 14.64 -7.69 -24.44
CA LYS A 47 15.72 -8.54 -23.91
C LYS A 47 16.85 -7.69 -23.33
N LYS A 48 17.11 -6.51 -23.91
CA LYS A 48 18.11 -5.54 -23.41
C LYS A 48 17.66 -4.84 -22.13
N LEU A 49 16.37 -4.55 -21.99
CA LEU A 49 15.77 -4.04 -20.74
C LEU A 49 15.76 -5.10 -19.64
N ARG A 50 15.60 -6.39 -19.98
CA ARG A 50 15.73 -7.53 -19.05
C ARG A 50 17.08 -7.55 -18.33
N ASN A 51 18.16 -7.16 -19.01
CA ASN A 51 19.50 -7.06 -18.41
C ASN A 51 19.67 -5.80 -17.55
N VAL A 52 18.87 -4.75 -17.79
CA VAL A 52 18.84 -3.52 -16.98
C VAL A 52 17.98 -3.73 -15.72
N THR A 53 16.85 -4.42 -15.79
CA THR A 53 16.01 -4.77 -14.62
C THR A 53 16.65 -5.82 -13.72
N ARG A 54 17.50 -6.72 -14.26
CA ARG A 54 18.26 -7.68 -13.43
C ARG A 54 19.40 -7.04 -12.62
N ASN A 55 19.71 -5.76 -12.85
CA ASN A 55 20.67 -4.99 -12.06
C ASN A 55 19.97 -3.93 -11.19
N MET A 56 18.74 -4.19 -10.77
CA MET A 56 18.24 -3.62 -9.53
C MET A 56 18.95 -4.37 -8.41
N LYS A 57 20.12 -3.87 -8.00
CA LYS A 57 20.77 -4.26 -6.73
C LYS A 57 19.68 -4.47 -5.69
N GLN A 58 19.69 -5.59 -4.97
CA GLN A 58 18.97 -5.68 -3.69
C GLN A 58 19.35 -4.43 -2.89
N ARG A 59 18.42 -3.48 -2.77
CA ARG A 59 18.62 -2.21 -2.04
C ARG A 59 18.42 -2.41 -0.53
N ILE A 60 17.96 -3.60 -0.14
CA ILE A 60 17.79 -4.03 1.23
C ILE A 60 19.10 -4.70 1.64
N TYR A 61 19.79 -4.11 2.61
CA TYR A 61 21.01 -4.65 3.19
C TYR A 61 20.68 -5.21 4.57
N ASN A 62 21.01 -6.48 4.83
CA ASN A 62 20.76 -7.18 6.10
C ASN A 62 19.31 -7.18 6.62
N GLY A 63 18.32 -6.95 5.75
CA GLY A 63 16.92 -7.15 6.11
C GLY A 63 16.64 -8.61 6.40
N VAL A 64 15.81 -8.88 7.40
CA VAL A 64 15.31 -10.22 7.73
C VAL A 64 13.79 -10.19 7.72
N ASP A 65 13.19 -11.33 7.44
CA ASP A 65 11.75 -11.47 7.51
C ASP A 65 11.27 -11.21 8.94
N VAL A 66 10.17 -10.47 9.04
CA VAL A 66 9.58 -10.10 10.33
C VAL A 66 8.66 -11.23 10.78
N PRO A 67 8.70 -11.66 12.07
CA PRO A 67 7.73 -12.59 12.61
C PRO A 67 6.31 -12.02 12.60
N ASN A 68 5.30 -12.89 12.58
CA ASN A 68 3.91 -12.50 12.71
C ASN A 68 3.68 -11.63 13.97
N ASP A 69 2.73 -10.72 13.87
CA ASP A 69 2.24 -9.83 14.92
C ASP A 69 3.26 -8.81 15.45
N THR A 70 4.41 -8.65 14.80
CA THR A 70 5.42 -7.65 15.21
C THR A 70 4.97 -6.22 14.90
N TYR A 71 4.32 -5.99 13.76
CA TYR A 71 3.87 -4.68 13.30
C TYR A 71 2.41 -4.71 12.82
N PRO A 72 1.43 -5.08 13.67
CA PRO A 72 0.03 -5.25 13.27
C PRO A 72 -0.64 -3.93 12.81
N TRP A 73 -0.05 -2.78 13.16
CA TRP A 73 -0.53 -1.47 12.72
C TRP A 73 -0.07 -1.09 11.31
N PHE A 74 0.78 -1.88 10.64
CA PHE A 74 1.17 -1.61 9.27
C PHE A 74 -0.06 -1.62 8.36
N ALA A 75 -0.22 -0.58 7.54
CA ALA A 75 -1.38 -0.42 6.68
C ALA A 75 -0.96 -0.28 5.21
N LEU A 76 -1.47 -1.16 4.35
CA LEU A 76 -1.17 -1.21 2.92
C LEU A 76 -2.31 -0.57 2.10
N PRO A 77 -2.09 0.58 1.44
CA PRO A 77 -3.08 1.21 0.56
C PRO A 77 -3.26 0.42 -0.73
N VAL A 78 -4.51 0.14 -1.08
CA VAL A 78 -4.87 -0.54 -2.33
C VAL A 78 -5.95 0.22 -3.08
N ASP A 79 -5.98 0.04 -4.41
CA ASP A 79 -7.12 0.48 -5.21
C ASP A 79 -8.30 -0.48 -5.08
N TYR A 80 -9.40 -0.11 -5.73
CA TYR A 80 -10.59 -0.94 -5.87
C TYR A 80 -10.29 -2.38 -6.32
N TYR A 81 -9.24 -2.64 -7.09
CA TYR A 81 -8.94 -3.99 -7.60
C TYR A 81 -7.99 -4.81 -6.73
N GLY A 82 -7.60 -4.27 -5.56
CA GLY A 82 -6.67 -4.89 -4.63
C GLY A 82 -5.19 -4.72 -4.99
N TYR A 83 -4.85 -3.83 -5.93
CA TYR A 83 -3.44 -3.55 -6.25
C TYR A 83 -2.84 -2.54 -5.29
N TRP A 84 -1.64 -2.84 -4.81
CA TRP A 84 -0.86 -1.93 -4.00
C TRP A 84 -0.54 -0.62 -4.75
N GLN A 85 -0.82 0.51 -4.11
CA GLN A 85 -0.59 1.85 -4.69
C GLN A 85 0.83 2.39 -4.47
N GLY A 86 1.75 1.59 -3.93
CA GLY A 86 3.17 1.96 -3.80
C GLY A 86 3.51 2.81 -2.56
N CYS A 87 2.58 2.93 -1.61
CA CYS A 87 2.74 3.65 -0.36
C CYS A 87 2.54 2.74 0.87
N GLY A 88 2.71 3.29 2.08
CA GLY A 88 2.37 2.61 3.32
C GLY A 88 1.74 3.58 4.32
N GLY A 89 1.12 3.05 5.35
CA GLY A 89 0.53 3.81 6.44
C GLY A 89 0.70 3.12 7.78
N THR A 90 0.26 3.80 8.84
CA THR A 90 0.24 3.29 10.20
C THR A 90 -1.11 3.55 10.82
N LEU A 91 -1.76 2.50 11.33
CA LEU A 91 -2.96 2.63 12.14
C LEU A 91 -2.59 3.26 13.49
N ILE A 92 -3.07 4.47 13.73
CA ILE A 92 -2.80 5.22 14.97
C ILE A 92 -3.99 5.22 15.94
N SER A 93 -5.18 4.86 15.45
CA SER A 93 -6.37 4.57 16.25
C SER A 93 -7.27 3.60 15.50
N SER A 94 -8.35 3.13 16.12
CA SER A 94 -9.34 2.25 15.48
C SER A 94 -9.96 2.78 14.17
N GLN A 95 -9.84 4.09 13.90
CA GLN A 95 -10.46 4.76 12.76
C GLN A 95 -9.51 5.74 12.05
N TYR A 96 -8.23 5.77 12.40
CA TYR A 96 -7.28 6.71 11.80
C TYR A 96 -5.99 6.04 11.35
N ILE A 97 -5.65 6.27 10.08
CA ILE A 97 -4.37 5.89 9.49
C ILE A 97 -3.56 7.17 9.20
N LEU A 98 -2.31 7.17 9.61
CA LEU A 98 -1.34 8.21 9.26
C LEU A 98 -0.47 7.72 8.09
N THR A 99 -0.30 8.55 7.07
CA THR A 99 0.52 8.26 5.89
C THR A 99 1.20 9.52 5.38
N ALA A 100 2.05 9.40 4.36
CA ALA A 100 2.69 10.54 3.72
C ALA A 100 1.70 11.31 2.84
N ALA A 101 1.75 12.64 2.87
CA ALA A 101 0.85 13.47 2.07
C ALA A 101 1.01 13.22 0.56
N HIS A 102 2.25 13.02 0.09
CA HIS A 102 2.54 12.79 -1.33
C HIS A 102 1.93 11.49 -1.87
N CYS A 103 1.44 10.60 -1.00
CA CYS A 103 0.70 9.42 -1.44
C CYS A 103 -0.68 9.78 -1.96
N PHE A 104 -1.28 10.90 -1.54
CA PHE A 104 -2.64 11.29 -1.90
C PHE A 104 -2.72 12.65 -2.60
N PHE A 105 -1.69 13.48 -2.45
CA PHE A 105 -1.66 14.84 -2.95
C PHE A 105 -0.45 15.07 -3.83
N ASP A 106 -0.64 15.77 -4.96
CA ASP A 106 0.49 16.26 -5.75
C ASP A 106 1.17 17.47 -5.07
N ASP A 107 2.24 17.97 -5.68
CA ASP A 107 2.98 19.13 -5.20
C ASP A 107 2.14 20.42 -5.13
N ARG A 108 1.00 20.46 -5.82
CA ARG A 108 0.04 21.58 -5.81
C ARG A 108 -1.05 21.39 -4.76
N GLY A 109 -1.06 20.26 -4.05
CA GLY A 109 -2.08 19.91 -3.08
C GLY A 109 -3.37 19.35 -3.70
N ALA A 110 -3.38 19.04 -4.99
CA ALA A 110 -4.52 18.39 -5.63
C ALA A 110 -4.53 16.91 -5.25
N TYR A 111 -5.72 16.36 -4.98
CA TYR A 111 -5.91 14.95 -4.67
C TYR A 111 -5.65 14.10 -5.92
N THR A 112 -4.84 13.04 -5.82
CA THR A 112 -4.33 12.27 -6.96
C THR A 112 -4.36 10.74 -6.82
N ASN A 113 -4.81 10.21 -5.68
CA ASN A 113 -4.78 8.76 -5.44
C ASN A 113 -6.18 8.17 -5.29
N ASP A 114 -6.46 7.11 -6.05
CA ASP A 114 -7.70 6.34 -6.01
C ASP A 114 -7.65 5.20 -4.98
N SER A 115 -6.78 5.27 -3.97
CA SER A 115 -6.74 4.31 -2.87
C SER A 115 -8.04 4.44 -2.09
N GLU A 116 -8.92 3.48 -2.32
CA GLU A 116 -10.23 3.42 -1.69
C GLU A 116 -10.15 2.65 -0.36
N TYR A 117 -9.11 1.83 -0.19
CA TYR A 117 -9.01 0.88 0.91
C TYR A 117 -7.59 0.75 1.47
N TYR A 118 -7.54 0.28 2.72
CA TYR A 118 -6.33 -0.16 3.40
C TYR A 118 -6.52 -1.57 3.95
N TYR A 119 -5.48 -2.40 3.78
CA TYR A 119 -5.31 -3.60 4.57
C TYR A 119 -4.44 -3.28 5.77
N VAL A 120 -4.96 -3.45 6.98
CA VAL A 120 -4.23 -3.24 8.23
C VAL A 120 -3.79 -4.59 8.77
N GLY A 121 -2.53 -4.69 9.17
CA GLY A 121 -1.91 -5.94 9.58
C GLY A 121 -1.35 -6.76 8.41
N THR A 122 -1.15 -6.17 7.23
CA THR A 122 -0.45 -6.89 6.15
C THR A 122 1.03 -7.11 6.53
N LEU A 123 1.46 -8.36 6.47
CA LEU A 123 2.81 -8.84 6.65
C LEU A 123 3.47 -9.19 5.32
N CYS A 124 2.73 -9.85 4.42
CA CYS A 124 3.26 -10.31 3.14
C CYS A 124 2.16 -10.42 2.07
N MET A 125 2.54 -10.58 0.80
CA MET A 125 1.60 -10.65 -0.32
C MET A 125 1.18 -12.08 -0.70
N ASP A 126 1.48 -13.07 0.14
CA ASP A 126 1.01 -14.45 -0.08
C ASP A 126 -0.51 -14.57 0.15
N SER A 127 -1.10 -15.65 -0.36
CA SER A 127 -2.57 -15.86 -0.41
C SER A 127 -3.29 -15.86 0.95
N ALA A 128 -2.57 -15.88 2.06
CA ALA A 128 -3.12 -15.84 3.41
C ALA A 128 -2.34 -14.91 4.34
N ASN A 129 -1.69 -13.86 3.79
CA ASN A 129 -0.91 -12.89 4.58
C ASN A 129 0.11 -13.58 5.53
N CYS A 130 0.74 -14.66 5.07
CA CYS A 130 1.68 -15.48 5.85
C CYS A 130 1.11 -15.97 7.19
N GLY A 131 -0.20 -16.23 7.23
CA GLY A 131 -0.91 -16.69 8.41
C GLY A 131 -1.18 -15.60 9.45
N GLN A 132 -0.87 -14.33 9.15
CA GLN A 132 -1.21 -13.20 10.00
C GLN A 132 -2.62 -12.70 9.70
N TYR A 133 -3.36 -12.35 10.75
CA TYR A 133 -4.65 -11.70 10.60
C TYR A 133 -4.45 -10.30 10.00
N GLU A 134 -5.22 -10.00 8.96
CA GLU A 134 -5.35 -8.65 8.43
C GLU A 134 -6.82 -8.24 8.40
N GLU A 135 -7.05 -6.94 8.48
CA GLU A 135 -8.39 -6.36 8.39
C GLU A 135 -8.46 -5.36 7.24
N PHE A 136 -9.60 -5.35 6.56
CA PHE A 136 -9.88 -4.45 5.46
C PHE A 136 -10.64 -3.22 5.95
N ARG A 137 -10.15 -2.02 5.63
CA ARG A 137 -10.74 -0.74 6.06
C ARG A 137 -10.97 0.17 4.86
N ALA A 138 -12.17 0.73 4.73
CA ALA A 138 -12.47 1.70 3.68
C ALA A 138 -12.07 3.11 4.12
N VAL A 139 -11.53 3.89 3.20
CA VAL A 139 -11.19 5.30 3.43
C VAL A 139 -12.46 6.15 3.29
N GLU A 140 -12.83 6.83 4.37
CA GLU A 140 -14.01 7.71 4.41
C GLU A 140 -13.66 9.16 4.08
N SER A 141 -12.48 9.63 4.51
CA SER A 141 -11.99 10.96 4.20
C SER A 141 -10.48 11.08 4.35
N THR A 142 -9.89 12.06 3.65
CA THR A 142 -8.45 12.36 3.67
C THR A 142 -8.25 13.81 4.12
N THR A 143 -7.45 14.00 5.18
CA THR A 143 -7.06 15.33 5.68
C THR A 143 -5.58 15.55 5.44
N ARG A 144 -5.25 16.67 4.77
CA ARG A 144 -3.86 17.11 4.55
C ARG A 144 -3.35 17.81 5.82
N LEU A 145 -2.26 17.32 6.41
CA LEU A 145 -1.66 17.92 7.60
C LEU A 145 -0.57 18.91 7.20
N GLU A 146 -0.87 20.20 7.34
CA GLU A 146 0.05 21.29 7.05
C GLU A 146 0.90 21.64 8.27
N THR A 147 2.17 21.99 8.05
CA THR A 147 3.07 22.49 9.10
C THR A 147 3.08 24.01 9.06
N HIS A 148 2.82 24.65 10.20
CA HIS A 148 2.90 26.10 10.36
C HIS A 148 4.34 26.61 10.37
#